data_AF-A0AA43IGM4-F1
#
_entry.id   AF-A0AA43IGM4-F1
#
_cell.length_a   1.000
_cell.length_b   1.000
_cell.length_c   1.000
_cell.angle_alpha   90.00
_cell.angle_beta   90.00
_cell.angle_gamma   90.00
#
_symmetry.space_group_name_H-M   'P 1'
#
loop_
_entity.id
_entity.type
_entity.pdbx_description
1 polymer ?
#
loop_
_entity_poly.entity_id
_entity_poly.type
_entity_poly.pdbx_seq_one_letter_code
_entity_poly.pdbx_strand_id
1 'polypeptide(L)' 'MNVTSTRTTLQVDDYLDLLNLAVKVGDLKWQKEIKSRLQYILCLPTR' A
#
# COMPACT_ATOMS: atom_id res chain seq x y z
N MET A 1 8.72 -26.77 -13.37
CA MET A 1 9.32 -25.46 -13.02
C MET A 1 8.45 -24.86 -11.94
N ASN A 2 8.97 -24.80 -10.72
CA ASN A 2 8.24 -24.49 -9.50
C ASN A 2 7.77 -23.03 -9.56
N VAL A 3 6.46 -22.80 -9.74
CA VAL A 3 5.84 -21.47 -9.60
C VAL A 3 6.03 -21.05 -8.15
N THR A 4 7.14 -20.36 -7.92
CA THR A 4 7.43 -19.66 -6.68
C THR A 4 6.19 -18.89 -6.29
N SER A 5 5.63 -19.20 -5.13
CA SER A 5 4.65 -18.37 -4.45
C SER A 5 5.18 -16.94 -4.43
N THR A 6 4.80 -16.14 -5.43
CA THR A 6 4.88 -14.69 -5.43
C THR A 6 3.91 -14.25 -4.35
N ARG A 7 4.35 -14.36 -3.09
CA ARG A 7 3.86 -13.53 -2.01
C ARG A 7 3.86 -12.13 -2.58
N THR A 8 2.67 -11.64 -2.89
CA THR A 8 2.10 -10.30 -2.82
C THR A 8 2.96 -9.23 -2.11
N THR A 9 4.23 -9.12 -2.49
CA THR A 9 5.12 -8.00 -2.13
C THR A 9 4.71 -6.74 -2.90
N LEU A 10 3.78 -6.89 -3.85
CA LEU A 10 3.06 -5.84 -4.56
C LEU A 10 2.21 -4.92 -3.64
N GLN A 11 2.02 -5.25 -2.35
CA GLN A 11 1.04 -4.53 -1.51
C GLN A 11 1.56 -3.26 -0.82
N VAL A 12 2.87 -3.03 -0.74
CA VAL A 12 3.40 -1.82 -0.07
C VAL A 12 3.91 -0.81 -1.10
N ASP A 13 4.65 -1.29 -2.11
CA ASP A 13 5.17 -0.44 -3.20
C ASP A 13 4.06 0.28 -3.96
N ASP A 14 2.96 -0.41 -4.28
CA ASP A 14 1.81 0.17 -4.99
C ASP A 14 1.10 1.26 -4.15
N TYR A 15 0.98 1.04 -2.84
CA TYR A 15 0.44 2.05 -1.92
C TYR A 15 1.38 3.25 -1.75
N LEU A 16 2.70 3.05 -1.86
CA LEU A 16 3.68 4.13 -1.86
C LEU A 16 3.60 4.95 -3.15
N ASP A 17 3.39 4.32 -4.31
CA ASP A 17 3.19 5.02 -5.59
C ASP A 17 1.90 5.85 -5.57
N LEU A 18 0.79 5.25 -5.10
CA LEU A 18 -0.48 5.96 -4.91
C LEU A 18 -0.34 7.13 -3.92
N LEU A 19 0.42 6.96 -2.83
CA LEU A 19 0.67 8.04 -1.87
C LEU A 19 1.44 9.17 -2.54
N ASN A 20 2.44 8.84 -3.37
CA ASN A 20 3.25 9.81 -4.08
C ASN A 20 2.43 10.57 -5.12
N LEU A 21 1.51 9.88 -5.82
CA LEU A 21 0.54 10.51 -6.72
C LEU A 21 -0.41 11.45 -5.96
N ALA A 22 -0.94 11.03 -4.81
CA ALA A 22 -1.80 11.86 -3.97
C ALA A 22 -1.06 13.10 -3.43
N VAL A 23 0.25 13.00 -3.17
CA VAL A 23 1.10 14.14 -2.82
C VAL A 23 1.29 15.07 -4.01
N LYS A 24 1.57 14.53 -5.21
CA LYS A 24 1.72 15.33 -6.44
C LYS A 24 0.45 16.07 -6.84
N VAL A 25 -0.71 15.46 -6.63
CA VAL A 25 -2.03 16.07 -6.90
C VAL A 25 -2.43 17.06 -5.79
N GLY A 26 -1.78 17.03 -4.62
CA GLY A 26 -2.11 17.89 -3.48
C GLY A 26 -3.31 17.41 -2.65
N ASP A 27 -3.72 16.16 -2.84
CA ASP A 27 -4.96 15.61 -2.31
C ASP A 27 -4.77 15.05 -0.88
N LEU A 28 -4.90 15.94 0.12
CA LEU A 28 -4.66 15.63 1.53
C LEU A 28 -5.61 14.56 2.08
N LYS A 29 -6.87 14.51 1.61
CA LYS A 29 -7.83 13.46 1.99
C LYS A 29 -7.36 12.11 1.52
N TRP A 30 -6.95 12.02 0.26
CA TRP A 30 -6.49 10.78 -0.36
C TRP A 30 -5.19 10.28 0.27
N GLN A 31 -4.24 11.18 0.57
CA GLN A 31 -3.02 10.84 1.33
C GLN A 31 -3.34 10.23 2.70
N LYS A 32 -4.31 10.79 3.42
CA LYS A 32 -4.73 10.31 4.74
C LYS A 32 -5.40 8.93 4.65
N GLU A 33 -6.19 8.70 3.61
CA GLU A 33 -6.81 7.40 3.34
C GLU A 33 -5.78 6.32 3.02
N ILE A 34 -4.81 6.62 2.14
CA ILE A 34 -3.76 5.67 1.75
C ILE A 34 -2.90 5.30 2.96
N LYS A 35 -2.49 6.29 3.78
CA LYS A 35 -1.75 6.03 5.03
C LYS A 35 -2.55 5.19 6.02
N SER A 36 -3.86 5.42 6.13
CA SER A 36 -4.74 4.65 7.01
C SER A 36 -4.89 3.20 6.55
N ARG A 37 -5.10 2.98 5.24
CA ARG A 37 -5.16 1.64 4.64
C ARG A 37 -3.82 0.91 4.73
N LEU A 38 -2.71 1.60 4.47
CA LEU A 38 -1.36 1.04 4.61
C LEU A 38 -1.10 0.59 6.05
N GLN A 39 -1.45 1.43 7.03
CA GLN A 39 -1.38 1.05 8.45
C GLN A 39 -2.25 -0.16 8.77
N TYR A 40 -3.47 -0.23 8.24
CA TYR A 40 -4.36 -1.36 8.46
C TYR A 40 -3.79 -2.66 7.88
N ILE A 41 -3.20 -2.61 6.68
CA ILE A 41 -2.57 -3.77 6.03
C ILE A 41 -1.33 -4.21 6.81
N LEU A 42 -0.53 -3.27 7.31
CA LEU A 42 0.66 -3.57 8.12
C LEU A 42 0.32 -3.99 9.56
N CYS A 43 -0.82 -3.55 10.10
CA CYS A 43 -1.28 -3.80 11.47
C CYS A 43 -2.32 -4.93 11.57
N LEU A 44 -2.69 -5.58 10.46
CA LEU A 44 -3.31 -6.89 10.49
C LEU A 44 -2.20 -7.95 10.54
N PRO A 45 -1.75 -8.39 11.74
CA PRO A 45 -1.00 -9.63 11.80
C PRO A 45 -1.92 -10.72 11.27
N THR A 46 -1.47 -11.40 10.22
CA THR A 46 -1.98 -12.69 9.80
C THR A 46 -2.08 -13.58 11.05
N ARG A 47 -3.28 -13.77 11.58
CA ARG A 47 -3.60 -14.78 12.58
C ARG A 47 -4.09 -16.03 11.88
#